data_AF-A0A7X6I2F7-F1
#
_entry.id   AF-A0A7X6I2F7-F1
#
_cell.length_a   1.000
_cell.length_b   1.000
_cell.length_c   1.000
_cell.angle_alpha   90.00
_cell.angle_beta   90.00
_cell.angle_gamma   90.00
#
_symmetry.space_group_name_H-M   'P 1'
#
loop_
_entity.id
_entity.type
_entity.pdbx_description
1 polymer ?
#
loop_
_entity_poly.entity_id
_entity_poly.type
_entity_poly.pdbx_seq_one_letter_code
_entity_poly.pdbx_strand_id
1 'polypeptide(L)'
;MLNFFALIAIVFFSFVFFKKYTTERNKDERRKYIYSWLFLMVSCFVILFSGGVSSEVKHISDTIKTYQEVDYVIKNTDIYSEDNMRDTEKKLKKQIKVLKKNKPPRGSSKDLKEAHGYYVEGITKIKEGILERDADIVSQGQFVASLGDVLLSSYLEENPKIMDKVMNKLK
;
A
#
# COMPACT_ATOMS: atom_id res chain seq x y z
N MET A 1 -16.17 -14.51 2.20
CA MET A 1 -16.54 -15.93 2.35
C MET A 1 -15.44 -16.76 3.01
N LEU A 2 -14.16 -16.69 2.59
CA LEU A 2 -13.06 -17.46 3.21
C LEU A 2 -12.99 -17.34 4.76
N ASN A 3 -13.13 -16.12 5.28
CA ASN A 3 -13.05 -15.86 6.73
C ASN A 3 -14.18 -16.50 7.55
N PHE A 4 -15.36 -16.72 6.95
CA PHE A 4 -16.51 -17.32 7.63
C PHE A 4 -16.34 -18.84 7.79
N PHE A 5 -15.89 -19.51 6.71
CA PHE A 5 -15.55 -20.94 6.77
C PHE A 5 -14.34 -21.20 7.68
N ALA A 6 -13.35 -20.31 7.70
CA ALA A 6 -12.23 -20.40 8.62
C ALA A 6 -12.68 -20.28 10.09
N LEU A 7 -13.60 -19.36 10.40
CA LEU A 7 -14.19 -19.22 11.73
C LEU A 7 -14.94 -20.48 12.18
N ILE A 8 -15.78 -21.04 11.30
CA ILE A 8 -16.51 -22.30 11.59
C ILE A 8 -15.52 -23.46 11.81
N ALA A 9 -14.48 -23.56 10.98
CA ALA A 9 -13.45 -24.58 11.14
C ALA A 9 -12.70 -24.45 12.47
N ILE A 10 -12.35 -23.22 12.90
CA ILE A 10 -11.69 -22.97 14.20
C ILE A 10 -12.57 -23.42 15.36
N VAL A 11 -13.87 -23.11 15.32
CA VAL A 11 -14.83 -23.51 16.37
C VAL A 11 -14.98 -25.03 16.43
N PHE A 12 -15.11 -25.68 15.28
CA PHE A 12 -15.22 -27.14 15.20
C PHE A 12 -13.94 -27.84 15.67
N PHE A 13 -12.77 -27.38 15.23
CA PHE A 13 -11.49 -27.93 15.67
C PHE A 13 -11.24 -27.73 17.17
N SER A 14 -11.62 -26.57 17.72
CA SER A 14 -11.52 -26.30 19.16
C SER A 14 -12.42 -27.25 19.97
N PHE A 15 -13.61 -27.57 19.47
CA PHE A 15 -14.52 -28.54 20.12
C PHE A 15 -13.96 -29.98 20.10
N VAL A 16 -13.47 -30.45 18.94
CA VAL A 16 -12.84 -31.77 18.81
C VAL A 16 -11.60 -31.87 19.70
N PHE A 17 -10.80 -30.80 19.75
CA PHE A 17 -9.61 -30.72 20.58
C PHE A 17 -9.96 -30.77 22.08
N PHE A 18 -10.96 -30.01 22.52
CA PHE A 18 -11.39 -29.99 23.92
C PHE A 18 -11.92 -31.36 24.38
N LYS A 19 -12.68 -32.04 23.52
CA LYS A 19 -13.17 -33.40 23.80
C LYS A 19 -12.00 -34.39 23.92
N LYS A 20 -11.00 -34.30 23.05
CA LYS A 20 -9.83 -35.21 23.09
C LYS A 20 -8.91 -34.91 24.28
N TYR A 21 -8.69 -33.64 24.60
CA TYR A 21 -7.89 -33.20 25.76
C TYR A 21 -8.46 -33.66 27.11
N THR A 22 -9.79 -33.61 27.26
CA THR A 22 -10.47 -34.04 28.49
C THR A 22 -10.47 -35.56 28.68
N THR A 23 -10.43 -36.32 27.57
CA THR A 23 -10.45 -37.79 27.59
C THR A 23 -9.08 -38.40 27.92
N GLU A 24 -7.99 -37.73 27.52
CA GLU A 24 -6.63 -38.26 27.71
C GLU A 24 -6.18 -38.15 29.17
N ARG A 25 -5.72 -39.22 29.82
CA ARG A 25 -5.25 -39.16 31.24
C ARG A 25 -3.75 -38.89 31.37
N ASN A 26 -2.98 -39.12 30.30
CA ASN A 26 -1.53 -38.97 30.33
C ASN A 26 -1.11 -37.50 30.24
N LYS A 27 -0.36 -37.01 31.25
CA LYS A 27 0.10 -35.61 31.33
C LYS A 27 1.04 -35.22 30.19
N ASP A 28 1.88 -36.13 29.71
CA ASP A 28 2.86 -35.81 28.66
C ASP A 28 2.20 -35.70 27.28
N GLU A 29 1.21 -36.54 27.01
CA GLU A 29 0.42 -36.44 25.78
C GLU A 29 -0.46 -35.18 25.77
N ARG A 30 -1.05 -34.82 26.91
CA ARG A 30 -1.79 -33.56 27.05
C ARG A 30 -0.94 -32.33 26.70
N ARG A 31 0.34 -32.29 27.09
CA ARG A 31 1.24 -31.18 26.73
C ARG A 31 1.49 -31.11 25.22
N LYS A 32 1.71 -32.24 24.55
CA LYS A 32 1.89 -32.31 23.09
C LYS A 32 0.68 -31.76 22.35
N TYR A 33 -0.53 -32.10 22.81
CA TYR A 33 -1.77 -31.54 22.26
C TYR A 33 -1.84 -30.02 22.41
N ILE A 34 -1.52 -29.48 23.59
CA ILE A 34 -1.53 -28.02 23.82
C ILE A 34 -0.59 -27.29 22.87
N TYR A 35 0.64 -27.80 22.69
CA TYR A 35 1.60 -27.19 21.76
C TYR A 35 1.13 -27.28 20.31
N SER A 36 0.55 -28.40 19.89
CA SER A 36 0.00 -28.57 18.55
C SER A 36 -1.17 -27.62 18.28
N TRP A 37 -2.07 -27.43 19.25
CA TRP A 37 -3.19 -26.50 19.14
C TRP A 37 -2.73 -25.04 19.12
N LEU A 38 -1.80 -24.65 20.01
CA LEU A 38 -1.21 -23.31 19.99
C LEU A 38 -0.55 -23.00 18.65
N PHE A 39 0.21 -23.94 18.10
CA PHE A 39 0.86 -23.78 16.80
C PHE A 39 -0.15 -23.59 15.66
N LEU A 40 -1.23 -24.37 15.65
CA LEU A 40 -2.33 -24.25 14.69
C LEU A 40 -3.05 -22.89 14.82
N MET A 41 -3.35 -22.47 16.05
CA MET A 41 -4.02 -21.19 16.32
C MET A 41 -3.15 -20.01 15.89
N VAL A 42 -1.85 -20.03 16.18
CA VAL A 42 -0.89 -19.00 15.73
C VAL A 42 -0.83 -18.95 14.20
N SER A 43 -0.75 -20.11 13.53
CA SER A 43 -0.72 -20.17 12.06
C SER A 43 -2.01 -19.62 11.44
N CYS A 44 -3.17 -19.94 12.01
CA CYS A 44 -4.45 -19.44 11.52
C CYS A 44 -4.63 -17.94 11.80
N PHE A 45 -4.12 -17.46 12.95
CA PHE A 45 -4.11 -16.05 13.30
C PHE A 45 -3.26 -15.23 12.32
N VAL A 46 -2.10 -15.74 11.89
CA VAL A 46 -1.27 -15.10 10.86
C VAL A 46 -2.02 -14.96 9.53
N ILE A 47 -2.79 -15.98 9.13
CA ILE A 47 -3.57 -15.95 7.88
C ILE A 47 -4.74 -14.96 7.98
N LEU A 48 -5.43 -14.92 9.12
CA LEU A 48 -6.60 -14.04 9.32
C LEU A 48 -6.21 -12.57 9.52
N PHE A 49 -5.02 -12.30 10.06
CA PHE A 49 -4.52 -10.95 10.36
C PHE A 49 -3.35 -10.51 9.47
N SER A 50 -3.07 -11.20 8.35
CA SER A 50 -2.06 -10.73 7.39
C SER A 50 -2.51 -9.38 6.80
N GLY A 51 -1.99 -8.29 7.35
CA GLY A 51 -2.42 -6.90 7.13
C GLY A 51 -2.15 -6.31 5.73
N GLY A 52 -2.04 -7.13 4.69
CA GLY A 52 -1.74 -6.72 3.32
C GLY A 52 -2.70 -5.64 2.82
N VAL A 53 -4.01 -5.89 2.92
CA VAL A 53 -5.05 -4.95 2.44
C VAL A 53 -5.02 -3.61 3.18
N SER A 54 -4.72 -3.60 4.49
CA SER A 54 -4.62 -2.35 5.27
C SER A 54 -3.39 -1.54 4.86
N SER A 55 -2.26 -2.21 4.67
CA SER A 55 -1.01 -1.58 4.27
C SER A 55 -1.05 -1.05 2.83
N GLU A 56 -1.69 -1.76 1.91
CA GLU A 56 -1.87 -1.34 0.51
C GLU A 56 -2.81 -0.15 0.40
N VAL A 57 -3.97 -0.18 1.07
CA VAL A 57 -4.89 0.96 1.12
C VAL A 57 -4.19 2.19 1.69
N LYS A 58 -3.39 2.03 2.74
CA LYS A 58 -2.60 3.14 3.29
C LYS A 58 -1.59 3.66 2.27
N HIS A 59 -0.82 2.77 1.66
CA HIS A 59 0.17 3.15 0.66
C HIS A 59 -0.46 3.93 -0.50
N ILE A 60 -1.52 3.38 -1.11
CA ILE A 60 -2.23 3.98 -2.25
C ILE A 60 -2.81 5.35 -1.89
N SER A 61 -3.52 5.44 -0.75
CA SER A 61 -4.10 6.70 -0.30
C SER A 61 -3.03 7.77 -0.04
N ASP A 62 -1.92 7.40 0.58
CA ASP A 62 -0.81 8.31 0.86
C ASP A 62 -0.14 8.75 -0.47
N THR A 63 0.03 7.84 -1.44
CA THR A 63 0.55 8.15 -2.78
C THR A 63 -0.37 9.11 -3.56
N ILE A 64 -1.68 8.87 -3.57
CA ILE A 64 -2.65 9.76 -4.23
C ILE A 64 -2.61 11.16 -3.61
N LYS A 65 -2.57 11.26 -2.28
CA LYS A 65 -2.45 12.55 -1.58
C LYS A 65 -1.16 13.29 -1.95
N THR A 66 -0.03 12.59 -1.95
CA THR A 66 1.24 13.20 -2.38
C THR A 66 1.18 13.67 -3.83
N TYR A 67 0.56 12.90 -4.72
CA TYR A 67 0.43 13.31 -6.12
C TYR A 67 -0.49 14.52 -6.30
N GLN A 68 -1.62 14.59 -5.59
CA GLN A 68 -2.49 15.78 -5.58
C GLN A 68 -1.77 17.02 -5.05
N GLU A 69 -0.93 16.87 -4.02
CA GLU A 69 -0.10 17.97 -3.52
C GLU A 69 0.94 18.41 -4.56
N VAL A 70 1.51 17.47 -5.32
CA VAL A 70 2.45 17.78 -6.41
C VAL A 70 1.74 18.51 -7.55
N ASP A 71 0.58 18.03 -8.00
CA ASP A 71 -0.21 18.66 -9.05
C ASP A 71 -0.62 20.10 -8.66
N TYR A 72 -1.06 20.28 -7.40
CA TYR A 72 -1.34 21.61 -6.85
C TYR A 72 -0.10 22.51 -6.86
N VAL A 73 1.06 21.98 -6.48
CA VAL A 73 2.31 22.75 -6.49
C VAL A 73 2.66 23.17 -7.91
N ILE A 74 2.65 22.26 -8.88
CA ILE A 74 3.01 22.54 -10.28
C ILE A 74 2.06 23.58 -10.90
N LYS A 75 0.74 23.45 -10.70
CA LYS A 75 -0.27 24.37 -11.24
C LYS A 75 -0.12 25.80 -10.73
N ASN A 76 0.42 25.96 -9.52
CA ASN A 76 0.63 27.26 -8.89
C ASN A 76 2.07 27.80 -9.07
N THR A 77 2.94 27.05 -9.76
CA THR A 77 4.30 27.50 -10.04
C THR A 77 4.31 28.39 -11.26
N ASP A 78 4.65 29.67 -11.06
CA ASP A 78 5.15 30.50 -12.15
C ASP A 78 6.61 30.12 -12.44
N ILE A 79 6.81 29.42 -13.56
CA ILE A 79 8.11 28.90 -14.01
C ILE A 79 9.08 30.04 -14.41
N TYR A 80 8.59 31.28 -14.53
CA TYR A 80 9.40 32.44 -14.88
C TYR A 80 9.84 33.28 -13.65
N SER A 81 9.38 32.92 -12.45
CA SER A 81 9.75 33.60 -11.20
C SER A 81 10.76 32.78 -10.38
N GLU A 82 11.99 33.27 -10.23
CA GLU A 82 13.08 32.56 -9.53
C GLU A 82 12.76 32.17 -8.08
N ASP A 83 12.06 33.03 -7.34
CA ASP A 83 11.67 32.75 -5.96
C ASP A 83 10.60 31.64 -5.90
N ASN A 84 9.63 31.66 -6.83
CA ASN A 84 8.61 30.62 -6.92
C ASN A 84 9.19 29.29 -7.38
N MET A 85 10.19 29.29 -8.27
CA MET A 85 10.88 28.09 -8.73
C MET A 85 11.63 27.40 -7.59
N ARG A 86 12.38 28.14 -6.77
CA ARG A 86 13.11 27.58 -5.62
C ARG A 86 12.19 26.99 -4.56
N ASP A 87 11.08 27.66 -4.26
CA ASP A 87 10.08 27.13 -3.32
C ASP A 87 9.40 25.87 -3.87
N THR A 88 9.07 25.88 -5.16
CA THR A 88 8.52 24.72 -5.87
C THR A 88 9.48 23.54 -5.84
N GLU A 89 10.75 23.74 -6.17
CA GLU A 89 11.78 22.70 -6.12
C GLU A 89 11.87 22.08 -4.73
N LYS A 90 11.89 22.91 -3.68
CA LYS A 90 11.95 22.46 -2.29
C LYS A 90 10.72 21.60 -1.93
N LYS A 91 9.53 22.01 -2.36
CA LYS A 91 8.28 21.26 -2.17
C LYS A 91 8.32 19.92 -2.91
N LEU A 92 8.68 19.91 -4.19
CA LEU A 92 8.78 18.68 -4.98
C LEU A 92 9.84 17.72 -4.42
N LYS A 93 11.00 18.23 -3.98
CA LYS A 93 12.05 17.45 -3.31
C LYS A 93 11.55 16.81 -2.01
N LYS A 94 10.69 17.51 -1.26
CA LYS A 94 10.03 16.95 -0.07
C LYS A 94 9.07 15.81 -0.47
N GLN A 95 8.26 15.99 -1.51
CA GLN A 95 7.32 14.97 -1.96
C GLN A 95 8.00 13.72 -2.51
N ILE A 96 9.07 13.87 -3.30
CA ILE A 96 9.90 12.75 -3.76
C ILE A 96 10.46 11.96 -2.57
N LYS A 97 10.93 12.65 -1.52
CA LYS A 97 11.41 11.98 -0.29
C LYS A 97 10.30 11.23 0.43
N VAL A 98 9.09 11.78 0.48
CA VAL A 98 7.92 11.10 1.07
C VAL A 98 7.59 9.84 0.28
N LEU A 99 7.49 9.91 -1.05
CA LEU A 99 7.23 8.76 -1.91
C LEU A 99 8.31 7.68 -1.75
N LYS A 100 9.60 8.04 -1.84
CA LYS A 100 10.71 7.08 -1.69
C LYS A 100 10.73 6.38 -0.31
N LYS A 101 10.20 7.04 0.73
CA LYS A 101 10.05 6.45 2.07
C LYS A 101 8.80 5.57 2.17
N ASN A 102 7.69 5.98 1.57
CA ASN A 102 6.45 5.23 1.50
C ASN A 102 6.53 4.17 0.39
N LYS A 103 7.41 3.18 0.55
CA LYS A 103 7.56 2.10 -0.43
C LYS A 103 6.31 1.21 -0.47
N PRO A 104 5.96 0.66 -1.64
CA PRO A 104 4.88 -0.32 -1.75
C PRO A 104 5.16 -1.52 -0.83
N PRO A 105 4.14 -2.06 -0.13
CA PRO A 105 4.27 -3.27 0.67
C PRO A 105 4.92 -4.42 -0.13
N ARG A 106 5.71 -5.27 0.54
CA ARG A 106 6.46 -6.35 -0.14
C ARG A 106 5.56 -7.28 -0.97
N GLY A 107 4.37 -7.59 -0.45
CA GLY A 107 3.37 -8.44 -1.09
C GLY A 107 2.55 -7.78 -2.21
N SER A 108 2.76 -6.48 -2.48
CA SER A 108 1.99 -5.76 -3.50
C SER A 108 2.19 -6.35 -4.89
N SER A 109 1.17 -6.18 -5.75
CA SER A 109 1.22 -6.50 -7.16
C SER A 109 2.38 -5.81 -7.88
N LYS A 110 2.74 -6.36 -9.04
CA LYS A 110 3.74 -5.77 -9.92
C LYS A 110 3.28 -4.39 -10.40
N ASP A 111 2.03 -4.26 -10.80
CA ASP A 111 1.46 -3.01 -11.32
C ASP A 111 1.50 -1.89 -10.27
N LEU A 112 1.21 -2.19 -9.00
CA LEU A 112 1.29 -1.18 -7.93
C LEU A 112 2.74 -0.72 -7.69
N LYS A 113 3.70 -1.65 -7.79
CA LYS A 113 5.14 -1.32 -7.66
C LYS A 113 5.64 -0.50 -8.84
N GLU A 114 5.20 -0.82 -10.06
CA GLU A 114 5.53 -0.08 -11.27
C GLU A 114 4.90 1.30 -11.27
N ALA A 115 3.61 1.42 -10.92
CA ALA A 115 2.93 2.69 -10.74
C ALA A 115 3.68 3.61 -9.77
N HIS A 116 4.10 3.07 -8.61
CA HIS A 116 4.92 3.81 -7.66
C HIS A 116 6.26 4.27 -8.25
N GLY A 117 6.91 3.42 -9.05
CA GLY A 117 8.14 3.77 -9.77
C GLY A 117 7.92 4.95 -10.71
N TYR A 118 6.87 4.90 -11.52
CA TYR A 118 6.50 5.97 -12.44
C TYR A 118 6.19 7.29 -11.74
N TYR A 119 5.49 7.28 -10.59
CA TYR A 119 5.30 8.51 -9.81
C TYR A 119 6.62 9.11 -9.34
N VAL A 120 7.52 8.29 -8.79
CA VAL A 120 8.83 8.77 -8.31
C VAL A 120 9.65 9.33 -9.47
N GLU A 121 9.69 8.65 -10.60
CA GLU A 121 10.42 9.10 -11.79
C GLU A 121 9.81 10.39 -12.37
N GLY A 122 8.49 10.41 -12.61
CA GLY A 122 7.78 11.53 -13.21
C GLY A 122 7.95 12.81 -12.39
N ILE A 123 7.77 12.73 -11.07
CA ILE A 123 7.95 13.89 -10.18
C ILE A 123 9.43 14.32 -10.13
N THR A 124 10.37 13.38 -10.23
CA THR A 124 11.80 13.71 -10.30
C THR A 124 12.13 14.49 -11.57
N LYS A 125 11.62 14.05 -12.73
CA LYS A 125 11.76 14.75 -14.02
C LYS A 125 11.08 16.11 -14.01
N ILE A 126 9.87 16.23 -13.47
CA ILE A 126 9.19 17.53 -13.33
C ILE A 126 10.06 18.50 -12.53
N LYS A 127 10.62 18.06 -11.40
CA LYS A 127 11.51 18.90 -10.58
C LYS A 127 12.77 19.30 -11.34
N GLU A 128 13.35 18.42 -12.16
CA GLU A 128 14.50 18.72 -13.03
C GLU A 128 14.14 19.73 -14.13
N GLY A 129 13.04 19.53 -14.84
CA GLY A 129 12.58 20.45 -15.87
C GLY A 129 12.24 21.84 -15.31
N ILE A 130 11.67 21.92 -14.10
CA ILE A 130 11.47 23.21 -13.42
C ILE A 130 12.82 23.87 -13.13
N LEU A 131 13.82 23.14 -12.64
CA LEU A 131 15.15 23.72 -12.39
C LEU A 131 15.84 24.22 -13.65
N GLU A 132 15.71 23.47 -14.74
CA GLU A 132 16.35 23.76 -16.02
C GLU A 132 15.55 24.76 -16.87
N ARG A 133 14.34 25.17 -16.41
CA ARG A 133 13.36 25.97 -17.18
C ARG A 133 12.99 25.30 -18.51
N ASP A 134 13.00 23.98 -18.52
CA ASP A 134 12.71 23.15 -19.69
C ASP A 134 11.30 22.56 -19.59
N ALA A 135 10.39 23.15 -20.37
CA ALA A 135 9.00 22.72 -20.43
C ALA A 135 8.83 21.33 -21.06
N ASP A 136 9.75 20.89 -21.92
CA ASP A 136 9.70 19.57 -22.52
C ASP A 136 10.03 18.50 -21.47
N ILE A 137 11.02 18.75 -20.61
CA ILE A 137 11.34 17.86 -19.47
C ILE A 137 10.19 17.81 -18.47
N VAL A 138 9.55 18.96 -18.18
CA VAL A 138 8.33 18.98 -17.34
C VAL A 138 7.23 18.14 -17.96
N SER A 139 6.98 18.30 -19.27
CA SER A 139 5.94 17.56 -20.00
C SER A 139 6.24 16.06 -20.05
N GLN A 140 7.49 15.66 -20.26
CA GLN A 140 7.93 14.26 -20.17
C GLN A 140 7.71 13.70 -18.76
N GLY A 141 8.02 14.47 -17.72
CA GLY A 141 7.78 14.06 -16.35
C GLY A 141 6.29 13.88 -16.02
N GLN A 142 5.41 14.76 -16.53
CA GLN A 142 3.96 14.61 -16.43
C GLN A 142 3.46 13.37 -17.18
N PHE A 143 3.99 13.11 -18.38
CA PHE A 143 3.68 11.89 -19.13
C PHE A 143 4.11 10.61 -18.38
N VAL A 144 5.32 10.60 -17.80
CA VAL A 144 5.77 9.46 -17.01
C VAL A 144 4.89 9.26 -15.78
N ALA A 145 4.49 10.34 -15.09
CA ALA A 145 3.59 10.23 -13.94
C ALA A 145 2.19 9.70 -14.33
N SER A 146 1.67 10.08 -15.50
CA SER A 146 0.35 9.61 -15.97
C SER A 146 0.34 8.11 -16.31
N LEU A 147 1.48 7.52 -16.70
CA LEU A 147 1.61 6.06 -16.79
C LEU A 147 1.38 5.38 -15.42
N GLY A 148 1.81 6.04 -14.35
CA GLY A 148 1.53 5.61 -12.97
C GLY A 148 0.03 5.66 -12.66
N ASP A 149 -0.67 6.71 -13.06
CA ASP A 149 -2.12 6.85 -12.91
C ASP A 149 -2.89 5.75 -13.66
N VAL A 150 -2.47 5.42 -14.89
CA VAL A 150 -3.08 4.35 -15.69
C VAL A 150 -2.93 3.00 -14.98
N LEU A 151 -1.72 2.65 -14.54
CA LEU A 151 -1.48 1.38 -13.84
C LEU A 151 -2.20 1.31 -12.49
N LEU A 152 -2.22 2.41 -11.73
CA LEU A 152 -2.92 2.47 -10.46
C LEU A 152 -4.45 2.33 -10.65
N SER A 153 -5.00 2.97 -11.69
CA SER A 153 -6.43 2.89 -12.02
C SER A 153 -6.81 1.47 -12.40
N SER A 154 -6.05 0.83 -13.32
CA SER A 154 -6.24 -0.56 -13.70
C SER A 154 -6.20 -1.49 -12.47
N TYR A 155 -5.23 -1.29 -11.57
CA TYR A 155 -5.15 -2.07 -10.34
C TYR A 155 -6.37 -1.90 -9.43
N LEU A 156 -6.88 -0.67 -9.29
CA LEU A 156 -8.04 -0.38 -8.44
C LEU A 156 -9.34 -0.94 -9.03
N GLU A 157 -9.50 -0.92 -10.35
CA GLU A 157 -10.64 -1.53 -11.05
C GLU A 157 -10.69 -3.04 -10.84
N GLU A 158 -9.54 -3.72 -10.90
CA GLU A 158 -9.44 -5.14 -10.60
C GLU A 158 -9.64 -5.46 -9.11
N ASN A 159 -9.48 -4.46 -8.24
CA ASN A 159 -9.53 -4.62 -6.78
C ASN A 159 -10.56 -3.66 -6.12
N PRO A 160 -11.87 -3.84 -6.38
CA PRO A 160 -12.91 -2.88 -5.97
C PRO A 160 -12.99 -2.70 -4.43
N LYS A 161 -12.67 -3.74 -3.66
CA LYS A 161 -12.61 -3.64 -2.18
C LYS A 161 -11.50 -2.72 -1.67
N ILE A 162 -10.40 -2.62 -2.43
CA ILE A 162 -9.29 -1.70 -2.12
C ILE A 162 -9.73 -0.29 -2.54
N MET A 163 -10.33 -0.15 -3.72
CA MET A 163 -10.88 1.12 -4.23
C MET A 163 -11.83 1.77 -3.23
N ASP A 164 -12.85 1.05 -2.75
CA ASP A 164 -13.82 1.58 -1.76
C ASP A 164 -13.13 2.11 -0.49
N LYS A 165 -12.14 1.36 0.02
CA LYS A 165 -11.40 1.73 1.22
C LYS A 165 -10.48 2.93 0.99
N VAL A 166 -9.86 3.02 -0.19
CA VAL A 166 -9.04 4.17 -0.59
C VAL A 166 -9.93 5.42 -0.69
N MET A 167 -11.06 5.34 -1.39
CA MET A 167 -11.99 6.46 -1.56
C MET A 167 -12.53 6.96 -0.22
N ASN A 168 -12.86 6.07 0.71
CA ASN A 168 -13.30 6.47 2.05
C ASN A 168 -12.21 7.16 2.88
N LYS A 169 -10.93 6.94 2.57
CA LYS A 169 -9.78 7.56 3.27
C LYS A 169 -9.33 8.88 2.63
N LEU A 170 -9.80 9.14 1.40
CA LEU A 170 -9.57 10.38 0.65
C LEU A 170 -10.68 11.42 0.86
N LYS A 171 -11.87 11.02 1.32
CA LYS A 171 -12.92 11.90 1.84
C LYS A 171 -12.52 12.51 3.18
#